data_AF-A0A954IU51-F1
#
_entry.id   AF-A0A954IU51-F1
#
_cell.length_a   1.000
_cell.length_b   1.000
_cell.length_c   1.000
_cell.angle_alpha   90.00
_cell.angle_beta   90.00
_cell.angle_gamma   90.00
#
_symmetry.space_group_name_H-M   'P 1'
#
loop_
_entity.id
_entity.type
_entity.pdbx_description
1 polymer ?
#
loop_
_entity_poly.entity_id
_entity_poly.type
_entity_poly.pdbx_seq_one_letter_code
_entity_poly.pdbx_strand_id
1 'polypeptide(L)'
;MGKLKSITVALGIVLGVLSSAHAEGPTLDQLKREFENSVQPFLKTYCLDCHGKALQEAKFDLSGFTSLESVRADLGHWGLILGRMKAGEMPPKDASEIPTPQLRAKVVKWIEELRNFEAHQNAGDPGEVLPRRLSNAEYDYTIRDLTGVDIRPTREFPVDPANVAGFTNSGESLSMSPALFNKYLVAARHVADHLVLMPQGIAFASHPAVIYSDRDKFAVRRIIDFYQKQKTDYAEFLLAAWLYKHRTTLKLEVETLAEVAKSRGISPKYLETVWDLLHDGQNDIGPIAELRKQWQALPVPTDDSSPLPLIEVRDIGQWIEKERTARQFSFPLVMIPPLNPSTQPGILWKNRLIAEHRRKGVLTAKEQKDADLKASIERFCDVFPDRFLLSERGRMNLPFNKQNKGRFLSAGFHLQVGYYRDDAPLCD
;
A
#
# COMPACT_ATOMS: atom_id res chain seq x y z
N MET A 1 9.44 68.66 -10.91
CA MET A 1 9.45 68.12 -9.52
C MET A 1 9.32 66.60 -9.65
N GLY A 2 10.18 65.72 -9.15
CA GLY A 2 11.50 65.80 -8.55
C GLY A 2 12.27 64.54 -9.00
N LYS A 3 13.60 64.65 -9.03
CA LYS A 3 14.54 63.60 -9.42
C LYS A 3 14.61 62.52 -8.33
N LEU A 4 14.50 61.24 -8.68
CA LEU A 4 15.17 60.16 -7.94
C LEU A 4 15.98 59.33 -8.94
N LYS A 5 17.31 59.42 -8.80
CA LYS A 5 18.28 58.56 -9.49
C LYS A 5 18.38 57.27 -8.67
N SER A 6 18.13 56.13 -9.31
CA SER A 6 18.42 54.81 -8.73
C SER A 6 19.93 54.66 -8.50
N ILE A 7 20.31 54.44 -7.25
CA ILE A 7 21.64 54.00 -6.85
C ILE A 7 21.59 52.47 -6.80
N THR A 8 22.26 51.82 -7.75
CA THR A 8 22.47 50.37 -7.73
C THR A 8 23.53 50.05 -6.67
N VAL A 9 23.10 49.52 -5.52
CA VAL A 9 24.01 48.96 -4.52
C VAL A 9 24.31 47.51 -4.91
N ALA A 10 25.51 47.26 -5.40
CA ALA A 10 26.03 45.91 -5.60
C ALA A 10 26.40 45.32 -4.23
N LEU A 11 25.56 44.41 -3.73
CA LEU A 11 25.82 43.66 -2.51
C LEU A 11 26.77 42.49 -2.86
N GLY A 12 28.08 42.71 -2.66
CA GLY A 12 29.08 41.66 -2.74
C GLY A 12 28.93 40.70 -1.56
N ILE A 13 28.47 39.48 -1.83
CA ILE A 13 28.46 38.39 -0.85
C ILE A 13 29.90 37.88 -0.72
N VAL A 14 30.59 38.29 0.33
CA VAL A 14 31.85 37.66 0.77
C VAL A 14 31.48 36.36 1.46
N LEU A 15 31.62 35.23 0.76
CA LEU A 15 31.53 33.90 1.34
C LEU A 15 32.81 33.68 2.20
N GLY A 16 32.71 34.04 3.48
CA GLY A 16 33.73 33.67 4.46
C GLY A 16 33.68 32.16 4.69
N VAL A 17 34.67 31.43 4.18
CA VAL A 17 34.93 30.05 4.58
C VAL A 17 35.43 30.09 6.03
N LEU A 18 34.49 29.92 6.97
CA LEU A 18 34.81 29.59 8.35
C LEU A 18 35.33 28.15 8.36
N SER A 19 36.64 27.98 8.25
CA SER A 19 37.30 26.73 8.66
C SER A 19 37.08 26.55 10.15
N SER A 20 36.03 25.82 10.50
CA SER A 20 35.91 25.21 11.82
C SER A 20 37.10 24.27 12.00
N ALA A 21 38.13 24.75 12.70
CA ALA A 21 39.13 23.89 13.31
C ALA A 21 38.38 22.94 14.26
N HIS A 22 38.02 21.76 13.75
CA HIS A 22 37.70 20.65 14.61
C HIS A 22 38.97 20.40 15.40
N ALA A 23 38.90 20.50 16.73
CA ALA A 23 39.97 20.02 17.57
C ALA A 23 40.12 18.53 17.24
N GLU A 24 41.12 18.18 16.43
CA GLU A 24 41.50 16.79 16.22
C GLU A 24 41.76 16.20 17.60
N GLY A 25 41.01 15.14 17.93
CA GLY A 25 41.22 14.39 19.15
C GLY A 25 42.67 13.86 19.23
N PRO A 26 43.10 13.39 20.40
CA PRO A 26 44.49 12.98 20.57
C PRO A 26 44.85 11.84 19.61
N THR A 27 46.05 11.91 19.03
CA THR A 27 46.56 10.84 18.17
C THR A 27 46.95 9.61 19.00
N LEU A 28 46.98 8.43 18.37
CA LEU A 28 47.40 7.19 19.05
C LEU A 28 48.80 7.32 19.68
N ASP A 29 49.71 8.03 19.02
CA ASP A 29 51.05 8.31 19.53
C ASP A 29 51.04 9.25 20.75
N GLN A 30 50.11 10.21 20.80
CA GLN A 30 49.92 11.06 21.98
C GLN A 30 49.41 10.23 23.15
N LEU A 31 48.37 9.41 22.92
CA LEU A 31 47.81 8.51 23.94
C LEU A 31 48.86 7.51 24.46
N LYS A 32 49.73 6.99 23.58
CA LYS A 32 50.83 6.09 23.97
C LYS A 32 51.84 6.79 24.88
N ARG A 33 52.30 7.98 24.51
CA ARG A 33 53.23 8.76 25.34
C ARG A 33 52.61 9.13 26.68
N GLU A 34 51.33 9.49 26.72
CA GLU A 34 50.64 9.81 27.97
C GLU A 34 50.47 8.57 28.86
N PHE A 35 50.24 7.40 28.27
CA PHE A 35 50.23 6.14 28.99
C PHE A 35 51.57 5.89 29.69
N GLU A 36 52.67 5.92 28.93
CA GLU A 36 54.02 5.64 29.43
C GLU A 36 54.45 6.64 30.50
N ASN A 37 54.13 7.93 30.33
CA ASN A 37 54.62 9.00 31.20
C ASN A 37 53.71 9.33 32.38
N SER A 38 52.42 8.96 32.34
CA SER A 38 51.46 9.37 33.38
C SER A 38 50.63 8.22 33.92
N VAL A 39 50.09 7.36 33.07
CA VAL A 39 49.18 6.29 33.50
C VAL A 39 49.93 5.10 34.08
N GLN A 40 50.97 4.61 33.41
CA GLN A 40 51.75 3.47 33.89
C GLN A 40 52.44 3.77 35.24
N PRO A 41 53.07 4.96 35.46
CA PRO A 41 53.56 5.32 36.79
C PRO A 41 52.44 5.41 37.82
N PHE A 42 51.28 5.96 37.45
CA PHE A 42 50.13 6.03 38.35
C PHE A 42 49.66 4.63 38.79
N LEU A 43 49.53 3.67 37.87
CA LEU A 43 49.16 2.31 38.22
C LEU A 43 50.17 1.69 39.19
N LYS A 44 51.47 1.86 38.91
CA LYS A 44 52.55 1.33 39.75
C LYS A 44 52.51 1.87 41.17
N THR A 45 52.22 3.16 41.33
CA THR A 45 52.23 3.84 42.63
C THR A 45 50.94 3.65 43.42
N TYR A 46 49.77 3.70 42.76
CA TYR A 46 48.49 3.81 43.45
C TYR A 46 47.57 2.60 43.28
N CYS A 47 47.92 1.62 42.43
CA CYS A 47 47.01 0.52 42.08
C CYS A 47 47.62 -0.88 42.30
N LEU A 48 48.90 -1.08 41.99
CA LEU A 48 49.51 -2.42 41.97
C LEU A 48 49.72 -3.04 43.36
N ASP A 49 49.65 -2.27 44.44
CA ASP A 49 49.72 -2.80 45.81
C ASP A 49 48.51 -3.69 46.13
N CYS A 50 47.30 -3.30 45.68
CA CYS A 50 46.04 -4.02 45.90
C CYS A 50 45.55 -4.83 44.69
N HIS A 51 45.96 -4.43 43.47
CA HIS A 51 45.55 -5.03 42.20
C HIS A 51 46.76 -5.48 41.36
N GLY A 52 47.76 -6.07 42.00
CA GLY A 52 48.95 -6.62 41.34
C GLY A 52 49.02 -8.15 41.44
N LYS A 53 50.18 -8.73 41.09
CA LYS A 53 50.37 -10.19 41.18
C LYS A 53 50.33 -10.74 42.60
N ALA A 54 50.74 -9.93 43.58
CA ALA A 54 50.83 -10.32 44.97
C ALA A 54 49.46 -10.29 45.68
N LEU A 55 48.65 -9.28 45.36
CA LEU A 55 47.32 -9.08 45.91
C LEU A 55 46.37 -8.68 44.77
N GLN A 56 45.29 -9.44 44.59
CA GLN A 56 44.30 -9.25 43.54
C GLN A 56 42.92 -9.00 44.17
N GLU A 57 42.75 -7.83 44.79
CA GLU A 57 41.46 -7.46 45.35
C GLU A 57 40.36 -7.52 44.29
N ALA A 58 39.20 -8.04 44.69
CA ALA A 58 38.08 -8.34 43.80
C ALA A 58 38.43 -9.25 42.59
N LYS A 59 39.51 -10.07 42.70
CA LYS A 59 40.04 -10.92 41.63
C LYS A 59 40.48 -10.14 40.38
N PHE A 60 41.00 -8.94 40.59
CA PHE A 60 41.38 -8.03 39.51
C PHE A 60 42.88 -7.70 39.56
N ASP A 61 43.59 -7.99 38.47
CA ASP A 61 45.03 -7.80 38.31
C ASP A 61 45.33 -6.79 37.19
N LEU A 62 45.96 -5.68 37.55
CA LEU A 62 46.33 -4.60 36.65
C LEU A 62 47.78 -4.72 36.14
N SER A 63 48.57 -5.67 36.66
CA SER A 63 49.99 -5.81 36.32
C SER A 63 50.25 -6.20 34.86
N GLY A 64 49.24 -6.74 34.16
CA GLY A 64 49.28 -7.04 32.73
C GLY A 64 49.18 -5.80 31.83
N PHE A 65 48.74 -4.65 32.36
CA PHE A 65 48.62 -3.41 31.59
C PHE A 65 49.96 -2.67 31.51
N THR A 66 50.91 -3.24 30.77
CA THR A 66 52.26 -2.70 30.61
C THR A 66 52.43 -1.81 29.38
N SER A 67 51.51 -1.84 28.41
CA SER A 67 51.56 -1.04 27.18
C SER A 67 50.18 -0.51 26.78
N LEU A 68 50.13 0.46 25.86
CA LEU A 68 48.85 0.96 25.32
C LEU A 68 48.07 -0.17 24.65
N GLU A 69 48.75 -1.07 23.95
CA GLU A 69 48.14 -2.20 23.24
C GLU A 69 47.44 -3.17 24.20
N SER A 70 47.98 -3.42 25.39
CA SER A 70 47.30 -4.27 26.38
C SER A 70 46.08 -3.57 27.01
N VAL A 71 46.07 -2.25 27.10
CA VAL A 71 44.86 -1.48 27.48
C VAL A 71 43.79 -1.56 26.40
N ARG A 72 44.17 -1.35 25.13
CA ARG A 72 43.25 -1.39 23.98
C ARG A 72 42.61 -2.77 23.79
N ALA A 73 43.31 -3.83 24.15
CA ALA A 73 42.79 -5.20 24.12
C ALA A 73 41.69 -5.46 25.16
N ASP A 74 41.52 -4.61 26.19
CA ASP A 74 40.59 -4.82 27.28
C ASP A 74 39.90 -3.53 27.75
N LEU A 75 39.26 -2.83 26.81
CA LEU A 75 38.52 -1.60 27.12
C LEU A 75 37.34 -1.84 28.08
N GLY A 76 36.84 -3.08 28.20
CA GLY A 76 35.78 -3.46 29.12
C GLY A 76 36.18 -3.20 30.57
N HIS A 77 37.28 -3.79 31.02
CA HIS A 77 37.78 -3.57 32.38
C HIS A 77 38.22 -2.12 32.62
N TRP A 78 38.79 -1.46 31.62
CA TRP A 78 39.14 -0.03 31.72
C TRP A 78 37.93 0.89 31.86
N GLY A 79 36.74 0.45 31.41
CA GLY A 79 35.47 1.12 31.72
C GLY A 79 35.07 1.02 33.20
N LEU A 80 35.34 -0.11 33.84
CA LEU A 80 35.12 -0.30 35.27
C LEU A 80 36.10 0.55 36.10
N ILE A 81 37.39 0.54 35.73
CA ILE A 81 38.41 1.40 36.36
C ILE A 81 37.99 2.87 36.27
N LEU A 82 37.56 3.33 35.09
CA LEU A 82 37.06 4.69 34.89
C LEU A 82 35.89 5.01 35.82
N GLY A 83 34.93 4.09 35.96
CA GLY A 83 33.78 4.25 36.87
C GLY A 83 34.21 4.44 38.33
N ARG A 84 35.08 3.56 38.84
CA ARG A 84 35.59 3.61 40.22
C ARG A 84 36.44 4.85 40.49
N MET A 85 37.29 5.23 39.52
CA MET A 85 38.14 6.42 39.60
C MET A 85 37.31 7.72 39.59
N LYS A 86 36.25 7.79 38.77
CA LYS A 86 35.31 8.92 38.75
C LYS A 86 34.49 9.03 40.02
N ALA A 87 34.06 7.89 40.57
CA ALA A 87 33.36 7.83 41.86
C ALA A 87 34.28 8.19 43.05
N GLY A 88 35.61 8.23 42.84
CA GLY A 88 36.59 8.47 43.89
C GLY A 88 36.70 7.34 44.90
N GLU A 89 36.25 6.14 44.52
CA GLU A 89 36.30 4.92 45.34
C GLU A 89 37.69 4.27 45.30
N MET A 90 38.47 4.57 44.25
CA MET A 90 39.83 4.08 44.05
C MET A 90 40.84 5.23 43.93
N PRO A 91 42.01 5.15 44.60
CA PRO A 91 42.35 4.19 45.66
C PRO A 91 41.46 4.35 46.93
N PRO A 92 41.27 3.30 47.74
CA PRO A 92 40.45 3.37 48.95
C PRO A 92 41.10 4.26 50.01
N LYS A 93 40.30 4.73 50.98
CA LYS A 93 40.76 5.72 51.99
C LYS A 93 41.91 5.25 52.88
N ASP A 94 42.07 3.94 53.00
CA ASP A 94 43.10 3.23 53.78
C ASP A 94 44.33 2.82 52.94
N ALA A 95 44.38 3.19 51.65
CA ALA A 95 45.56 2.96 50.81
C ALA A 95 46.79 3.72 51.35
N SER A 96 47.96 3.12 51.12
CA SER A 96 49.28 3.66 51.49
C SER A 96 49.53 5.04 50.88
N GLU A 97 49.11 5.24 49.62
CA GLU A 97 49.26 6.48 48.89
C GLU A 97 47.93 6.90 48.23
N ILE A 98 47.56 8.18 48.40
CA ILE A 98 46.36 8.77 47.79
C ILE A 98 46.79 9.84 46.77
N PRO A 99 46.41 9.71 45.48
CA PRO A 99 46.80 10.67 44.46
C PRO A 99 46.09 12.03 44.66
N THR A 100 46.72 13.11 44.23
CA THR A 100 46.07 14.42 44.20
C THR A 100 44.88 14.40 43.24
N PRO A 101 43.84 15.25 43.47
CA PRO A 101 42.69 15.33 42.57
C PRO A 101 43.08 15.60 41.11
N GLN A 102 44.13 16.39 40.88
CA GLN A 102 44.65 16.72 39.56
C GLN A 102 45.28 15.51 38.88
N LEU A 103 46.03 14.69 39.63
CA LEU A 103 46.67 13.50 39.10
C LEU A 103 45.64 12.43 38.72
N ARG A 104 44.64 12.21 39.59
CA ARG A 104 43.50 11.34 39.29
C ARG A 104 42.72 11.82 38.07
N ALA A 105 42.42 13.12 37.98
CA ALA A 105 41.72 13.70 36.84
C ALA A 105 42.49 13.52 35.53
N LYS A 106 43.83 13.59 35.56
CA LYS A 106 44.66 13.35 34.37
C LYS A 106 44.51 11.93 33.84
N VAL A 107 44.53 10.93 34.72
CA VAL A 107 44.34 9.52 34.33
C VAL A 107 42.91 9.26 33.86
N VAL A 108 41.90 9.79 34.57
CA VAL A 108 40.49 9.71 34.14
C VAL A 108 40.32 10.26 32.73
N LYS A 109 40.85 11.46 32.48
CA LYS A 109 40.79 12.12 31.17
C LYS A 109 41.45 11.26 30.09
N TRP A 110 42.62 10.70 30.35
CA TRP A 110 43.30 9.81 29.40
C TRP A 110 42.48 8.56 29.06
N ILE A 111 41.84 7.93 30.05
CA ILE A 111 40.97 6.76 29.81
C ILE A 111 39.77 7.16 28.95
N GLU A 112 39.17 8.32 29.21
CA GLU A 112 38.07 8.86 28.39
C GLU A 112 38.51 9.12 26.95
N GLU A 113 39.66 9.76 26.77
CA GLU A 113 40.22 10.07 25.46
C GLU A 113 40.56 8.82 24.66
N LEU A 114 41.16 7.81 25.30
CA LEU A 114 41.42 6.52 24.66
C LEU A 114 40.12 5.82 24.24
N ARG A 115 39.13 5.75 25.14
CA ARG A 115 37.84 5.13 24.82
C ARG A 115 37.11 5.86 23.70
N ASN A 116 37.17 7.19 23.69
CA ASN A 116 36.61 8.00 22.62
C ASN A 116 37.35 7.76 21.30
N PHE A 117 38.69 7.71 21.32
CA PHE A 117 39.50 7.38 20.13
C PHE A 117 39.10 6.01 19.55
N GLU A 118 38.99 4.98 20.39
CA GLU A 118 38.55 3.64 19.96
C GLU A 118 37.10 3.63 19.45
N ALA A 119 36.19 4.36 20.10
CA ALA A 119 34.81 4.47 19.66
C ALA A 119 34.69 5.16 18.29
N HIS A 120 35.50 6.18 18.02
CA HIS A 120 35.54 6.85 16.72
C HIS A 120 36.20 5.97 15.65
N GLN A 121 37.27 5.26 15.99
CA GLN A 121 37.93 4.32 15.07
C GLN A 121 37.01 3.17 14.64
N ASN A 122 36.16 2.70 15.54
CA ASN A 122 35.18 1.64 15.26
C ASN A 122 33.79 2.21 14.90
N ALA A 123 33.67 3.52 14.64
CA ALA A 123 32.40 4.13 14.27
C ALA A 123 31.90 3.55 12.94
N GLY A 124 30.75 2.88 12.97
CA GLY A 124 30.16 2.20 11.83
C GLY A 124 30.33 0.69 11.83
N ASP A 125 31.14 0.13 12.73
CA ASP A 125 31.14 -1.30 13.02
C ASP A 125 30.09 -1.60 14.11
N PRO A 126 28.97 -2.28 13.79
CA PRO A 126 27.96 -2.64 14.79
C PRO A 126 28.44 -3.72 15.76
N GLY A 127 29.66 -4.25 15.59
CA GLY A 127 30.16 -5.40 16.32
C GLY A 127 29.58 -6.72 15.78
N GLU A 128 29.56 -7.75 16.62
CA GLU A 128 29.02 -9.05 16.25
C GLU A 128 27.49 -9.01 16.07
N VAL A 129 27.04 -9.16 14.82
CA VAL A 129 25.61 -9.26 14.50
C VAL A 129 25.21 -10.73 14.49
N LEU A 130 24.49 -11.15 15.53
CA LEU A 130 23.95 -12.52 15.60
C LEU A 130 22.95 -12.77 14.46
N PRO A 131 23.05 -13.91 13.73
CA PRO A 131 22.07 -14.26 12.72
C PRO A 131 20.70 -14.44 13.40
N ARG A 132 19.68 -13.82 12.81
CA ARG A 132 18.32 -13.89 13.33
C ARG A 132 17.35 -14.29 12.24
N ARG A 133 16.25 -14.93 12.64
CA ARG A 133 15.07 -15.04 11.77
C ARG A 133 14.28 -13.71 11.75
N LEU A 134 13.35 -13.61 10.82
CA LEU A 134 12.28 -12.62 10.91
C LEU A 134 11.41 -12.92 12.14
N SER A 135 11.01 -11.87 12.85
CA SER A 135 9.90 -11.94 13.81
C SER A 135 8.62 -12.38 13.10
N ASN A 136 7.64 -12.84 13.87
CA ASN A 136 6.35 -13.29 13.34
C ASN A 136 5.67 -12.17 12.54
N ALA A 137 5.71 -10.94 13.05
CA ALA A 137 5.18 -9.76 12.37
C ALA A 137 5.95 -9.44 11.09
N GLU A 138 7.28 -9.41 11.13
CA GLU A 138 8.11 -9.18 9.92
C GLU A 138 7.84 -10.25 8.84
N TYR A 139 7.68 -11.52 9.23
CA TYR A 139 7.37 -12.60 8.30
C TYR A 139 5.97 -12.44 7.68
N ASP A 140 4.95 -12.16 8.48
CA ASP A 140 3.58 -11.94 7.99
C ASP A 140 3.52 -10.76 7.00
N TYR A 141 4.18 -9.63 7.32
CA TYR A 141 4.26 -8.49 6.42
C TYR A 141 5.03 -8.80 5.14
N THR A 142 6.15 -9.52 5.24
CA THR A 142 6.92 -9.95 4.06
C THR A 142 6.06 -10.82 3.13
N ILE A 143 5.30 -11.78 3.68
CA ILE A 143 4.39 -12.61 2.88
C ILE A 143 3.27 -11.77 2.27
N ARG A 144 2.71 -10.82 3.01
CA ARG A 144 1.71 -9.89 2.47
C ARG A 144 2.25 -9.05 1.32
N ASP A 145 3.47 -8.55 1.43
CA ASP A 145 4.08 -7.72 0.38
C ASP A 145 4.43 -8.54 -0.87
N LEU A 146 4.91 -9.77 -0.69
CA LEU A 146 5.23 -10.67 -1.81
C LEU A 146 3.98 -11.19 -2.53
N THR A 147 2.89 -11.46 -1.79
CA THR A 147 1.67 -12.08 -2.35
C THR A 147 0.56 -11.09 -2.66
N GLY A 148 0.61 -9.88 -2.09
CA GLY A 148 -0.48 -8.90 -2.12
C GLY A 148 -1.66 -9.24 -1.20
N VAL A 149 -1.56 -10.29 -0.38
CA VAL A 149 -2.67 -10.84 0.43
C VAL A 149 -2.25 -10.98 1.90
N ASP A 150 -3.12 -10.57 2.82
CA ASP A 150 -2.91 -10.71 4.27
C ASP A 150 -3.22 -12.14 4.76
N ILE A 151 -2.32 -13.10 4.46
CA ILE A 151 -2.49 -14.53 4.78
C ILE A 151 -2.24 -14.83 6.27
N ARG A 152 -1.36 -14.06 6.92
CA ARG A 152 -0.90 -14.24 8.32
C ARG A 152 -0.50 -15.66 8.72
N PRO A 153 0.48 -16.26 8.02
CA PRO A 153 0.88 -17.65 8.25
C PRO A 153 1.50 -17.91 9.63
N THR A 154 1.97 -16.90 10.36
CA THR A 154 2.61 -17.09 11.68
C THR A 154 1.64 -17.22 12.85
N ARG A 155 0.31 -17.25 12.61
CA ARG A 155 -0.70 -17.32 13.67
C ARG A 155 -0.52 -18.50 14.65
N GLU A 156 0.04 -19.61 14.20
CA GLU A 156 0.33 -20.78 15.05
C GLU A 156 1.80 -20.87 15.54
N PHE A 157 2.58 -19.83 15.31
CA PHE A 157 3.97 -19.80 15.75
C PHE A 157 3.99 -19.48 17.25
N PRO A 158 5.03 -19.95 17.98
CA PRO A 158 5.32 -19.43 19.31
C PRO A 158 5.46 -17.91 19.27
N VAL A 159 5.04 -17.25 20.35
CA VAL A 159 5.24 -15.81 20.51
C VAL A 159 6.74 -15.51 20.51
N ASP A 160 7.14 -14.46 19.80
CA ASP A 160 8.53 -14.01 19.80
C ASP A 160 8.95 -13.58 21.22
N PRO A 161 10.04 -14.13 21.76
CA PRO A 161 10.53 -13.72 23.07
C PRO A 161 11.06 -12.28 23.00
N ALA A 162 10.79 -11.50 24.04
CA ALA A 162 11.38 -10.18 24.21
C ALA A 162 12.75 -10.30 24.88
N ASN A 163 13.69 -9.44 24.51
CA ASN A 163 14.94 -9.30 25.23
C ASN A 163 14.74 -8.57 26.57
N VAL A 164 15.82 -8.40 27.34
CA VAL A 164 15.80 -7.72 28.64
C VAL A 164 15.27 -6.28 28.56
N ALA A 165 15.44 -5.63 27.40
CA ALA A 165 14.94 -4.29 27.13
C ALA A 165 13.52 -4.25 26.54
N GLY A 166 12.86 -5.41 26.35
CA GLY A 166 11.49 -5.52 25.86
C GLY A 166 11.35 -5.58 24.33
N PHE A 167 12.44 -5.64 23.57
CA PHE A 167 12.41 -5.73 22.11
C PHE A 167 12.23 -7.17 21.64
N THR A 168 11.35 -7.38 20.66
CA THR A 168 11.01 -8.70 20.09
C THR A 168 11.64 -8.96 18.72
N ASN A 169 12.53 -8.08 18.26
CA ASN A 169 13.20 -8.15 16.95
C ASN A 169 14.73 -8.26 17.05
N SER A 170 15.27 -8.57 18.24
CA SER A 170 16.71 -8.71 18.47
C SER A 170 17.23 -10.10 18.10
N GLY A 171 18.48 -10.17 17.64
CA GLY A 171 19.11 -11.43 17.25
C GLY A 171 19.38 -12.38 18.42
N GLU A 172 19.63 -11.84 19.62
CA GLU A 172 19.78 -12.62 20.86
C GLU A 172 18.49 -13.36 21.28
N SER A 173 17.32 -12.90 20.84
CA SER A 173 16.03 -13.48 21.21
C SER A 173 15.42 -14.34 20.09
N LEU A 174 15.68 -14.00 18.83
CA LEU A 174 15.08 -14.67 17.67
C LEU A 174 15.92 -15.83 17.13
N SER A 175 16.10 -16.86 17.96
CA SER A 175 16.73 -18.13 17.55
C SER A 175 15.77 -19.05 16.79
N MET A 176 16.34 -20.01 16.05
CA MET A 176 15.60 -21.04 15.30
C MET A 176 15.63 -22.37 16.04
N SER A 177 14.50 -23.05 16.14
CA SER A 177 14.40 -24.41 16.67
C SER A 177 13.85 -25.39 15.63
N PRO A 178 14.13 -26.71 15.74
CA PRO A 178 13.55 -27.70 14.83
C PRO A 178 12.01 -27.68 14.79
N ALA A 179 11.37 -27.43 15.94
CA ALA A 179 9.92 -27.31 16.02
C ALA A 179 9.39 -26.08 15.27
N LEU A 180 10.08 -24.94 15.39
CA LEU A 180 9.74 -23.73 14.65
C LEU A 180 9.97 -23.90 13.14
N PHE A 181 11.04 -24.59 12.74
CA PHE A 181 11.29 -24.91 11.33
C PHE A 181 10.14 -25.73 10.72
N ASN A 182 9.61 -26.71 11.45
CA ASN A 182 8.41 -27.45 11.01
C ASN A 182 7.19 -26.52 10.86
N LYS A 183 7.01 -25.53 11.75
CA LYS A 183 5.95 -24.52 11.61
C LYS A 183 6.16 -23.65 10.36
N TYR A 184 7.40 -23.29 10.01
CA TYR A 184 7.70 -22.61 8.74
C TYR A 184 7.31 -23.44 7.51
N LEU A 185 7.55 -24.75 7.52
CA LEU A 185 7.14 -25.63 6.41
C LEU A 185 5.61 -25.70 6.25
N VAL A 186 4.88 -25.76 7.37
CA VAL A 186 3.41 -25.71 7.37
C VAL A 186 2.92 -24.35 6.87
N ALA A 187 3.53 -23.26 7.35
CA ALA A 187 3.25 -21.90 6.89
C ALA A 187 3.49 -21.74 5.39
N ALA A 188 4.60 -22.27 4.85
CA ALA A 188 4.90 -22.24 3.42
C ALA A 188 3.84 -22.98 2.60
N ARG A 189 3.38 -24.16 3.08
CA ARG A 189 2.27 -24.88 2.46
C ARG A 189 0.97 -24.07 2.50
N HIS A 190 0.65 -23.45 3.63
CA HIS A 190 -0.53 -22.60 3.76
C HIS A 190 -0.49 -21.40 2.80
N VAL A 191 0.67 -20.76 2.63
CA VAL A 191 0.85 -19.70 1.62
C VAL A 191 0.68 -20.27 0.20
N ALA A 192 1.23 -21.45 -0.09
CA ALA A 192 1.08 -22.11 -1.37
C ALA A 192 -0.39 -22.51 -1.67
N ASP A 193 -1.19 -22.83 -0.65
CA ASP A 193 -2.61 -23.14 -0.81
C ASP A 193 -3.40 -21.94 -1.34
N HIS A 194 -2.91 -20.70 -1.18
CA HIS A 194 -3.52 -19.49 -1.74
C HIS A 194 -3.10 -19.23 -3.20
N LEU A 195 -2.13 -19.96 -3.75
CA LEU A 195 -1.62 -19.74 -5.09
C LEU A 195 -2.63 -20.17 -6.15
N VAL A 196 -2.80 -19.31 -7.16
CA VAL A 196 -3.64 -19.55 -8.33
C VAL A 196 -2.79 -19.38 -9.59
N LEU A 197 -2.81 -20.40 -10.45
CA LEU A 197 -2.17 -20.33 -11.76
C LEU A 197 -3.05 -19.51 -12.72
N MET A 198 -2.43 -18.55 -13.38
CA MET A 198 -3.04 -17.67 -14.38
C MET A 198 -2.43 -17.96 -15.77
N PRO A 199 -3.13 -17.61 -16.87
CA PRO A 199 -2.56 -17.83 -18.20
C PRO A 199 -1.21 -17.11 -18.44
N GLN A 200 -0.96 -15.98 -17.76
CA GLN A 200 0.28 -15.20 -17.86
C GLN A 200 1.16 -15.23 -16.60
N GLY A 201 0.94 -16.17 -15.65
CA GLY A 201 1.77 -16.24 -14.45
C GLY A 201 1.05 -16.84 -13.24
N ILE A 202 1.34 -16.30 -12.06
CA ILE A 202 0.73 -16.72 -10.79
C ILE A 202 0.09 -15.53 -10.08
N ALA A 203 -0.90 -15.81 -9.25
CA ALA A 203 -1.52 -14.86 -8.34
C ALA A 203 -1.80 -15.54 -6.99
N PHE A 204 -2.14 -14.76 -5.96
CA PHE A 204 -2.56 -15.28 -4.67
C PHE A 204 -3.99 -14.84 -4.36
N ALA A 205 -4.81 -15.78 -3.91
CA ALA A 205 -6.18 -15.54 -3.48
C ALA A 205 -6.22 -15.12 -2.00
N SER A 206 -7.26 -14.37 -1.61
CA SER A 206 -7.53 -14.01 -0.19
C SER A 206 -8.01 -15.17 0.67
N HIS A 207 -8.10 -16.36 0.10
CA HIS A 207 -8.50 -17.60 0.74
C HIS A 207 -7.73 -18.75 0.08
N PRO A 208 -7.63 -19.91 0.74
CA PRO A 208 -7.13 -21.12 0.09
C PRO A 208 -7.89 -21.39 -1.21
N ALA A 209 -7.13 -21.69 -2.27
CA ALA A 209 -7.57 -21.93 -3.65
C ALA A 209 -7.23 -23.36 -4.11
N VAL A 210 -7.41 -24.32 -3.20
CA VAL A 210 -6.93 -25.70 -3.36
C VAL A 210 -7.81 -26.49 -4.34
N ILE A 211 -9.13 -26.41 -4.18
CA ILE A 211 -10.09 -27.13 -5.03
C ILE A 211 -10.64 -26.27 -6.16
N TYR A 212 -11.23 -26.91 -7.17
CA TYR A 212 -11.77 -26.23 -8.35
C TYR A 212 -12.71 -25.08 -7.98
N SER A 213 -13.66 -25.30 -7.06
CA SER A 213 -14.64 -24.28 -6.66
C SER A 213 -14.01 -23.06 -5.98
N ASP A 214 -12.83 -23.19 -5.36
CA ASP A 214 -12.16 -22.04 -4.76
C ASP A 214 -11.47 -21.19 -5.83
N ARG A 215 -10.84 -21.83 -6.82
CA ARG A 215 -10.23 -21.14 -7.97
C ARG A 215 -11.30 -20.43 -8.80
N ASP A 216 -12.43 -21.09 -8.96
CA ASP A 216 -13.64 -20.59 -9.57
C ASP A 216 -14.13 -19.31 -8.86
N LYS A 217 -14.27 -19.38 -7.53
CA LYS A 217 -14.60 -18.23 -6.67
C LYS A 217 -13.58 -17.09 -6.77
N PHE A 218 -12.29 -17.40 -6.86
CA PHE A 218 -11.24 -16.39 -7.08
C PHE A 218 -11.43 -15.66 -8.42
N ALA A 219 -11.69 -16.40 -9.50
CA ALA A 219 -11.96 -15.80 -10.80
C ALA A 219 -13.21 -14.90 -10.77
N VAL A 220 -14.31 -15.35 -10.18
CA VAL A 220 -15.54 -14.54 -9.98
C VAL A 220 -15.22 -13.24 -9.27
N ARG A 221 -14.57 -13.34 -8.12
CA ARG A 221 -14.32 -12.18 -7.25
C ARG A 221 -13.50 -11.13 -7.96
N ARG A 222 -12.47 -11.52 -8.71
CA ARG A 222 -11.69 -10.59 -9.52
C ARG A 222 -12.54 -9.80 -10.51
N ILE A 223 -13.53 -10.46 -11.09
CA ILE A 223 -14.42 -9.82 -12.03
C ILE A 223 -15.40 -8.88 -11.29
N ILE A 224 -15.98 -9.33 -10.18
CA ILE A 224 -16.81 -8.47 -9.31
C ILE A 224 -16.02 -7.23 -8.88
N ASP A 225 -14.81 -7.43 -8.35
CA ASP A 225 -13.92 -6.37 -7.89
C ASP A 225 -13.56 -5.41 -9.02
N PHE A 226 -13.38 -5.92 -10.25
CA PHE A 226 -13.17 -5.09 -11.43
C PHE A 226 -14.35 -4.14 -11.64
N TYR A 227 -15.59 -4.63 -11.69
CA TYR A 227 -16.76 -3.78 -11.90
C TYR A 227 -17.10 -2.90 -10.70
N GLN A 228 -16.90 -3.37 -9.47
CA GLN A 228 -17.13 -2.58 -8.26
C GLN A 228 -16.18 -1.37 -8.18
N LYS A 229 -14.97 -1.49 -8.76
CA LYS A 229 -14.04 -0.37 -8.89
C LYS A 229 -14.46 0.63 -9.98
N GLN A 230 -15.32 0.24 -10.92
CA GLN A 230 -15.79 1.13 -11.98
C GLN A 230 -17.08 1.84 -11.55
N LYS A 231 -17.08 3.17 -11.64
CA LYS A 231 -18.31 3.95 -11.53
C LYS A 231 -19.16 3.71 -12.80
N THR A 232 -20.33 3.12 -12.62
CA THR A 232 -21.25 2.73 -13.70
C THR A 232 -22.59 3.48 -13.64
N ASP A 233 -22.70 4.46 -12.74
CA ASP A 233 -23.88 5.30 -12.62
C ASP A 233 -23.95 6.31 -13.78
N TYR A 234 -25.05 6.29 -14.53
CA TYR A 234 -25.29 7.21 -15.64
C TYR A 234 -25.20 8.68 -15.22
N ALA A 235 -25.63 9.01 -14.00
CA ALA A 235 -25.60 10.37 -13.47
C ALA A 235 -24.17 10.96 -13.43
N GLU A 236 -23.18 10.12 -13.12
CA GLU A 236 -21.76 10.54 -13.11
C GLU A 236 -21.25 10.90 -14.51
N PHE A 237 -21.69 10.18 -15.55
CA PHE A 237 -21.34 10.48 -16.94
C PHE A 237 -22.05 11.74 -17.45
N LEU A 238 -23.34 11.90 -17.12
CA LEU A 238 -24.11 13.10 -17.48
C LEU A 238 -23.54 14.37 -16.81
N LEU A 239 -23.14 14.26 -15.55
CA LEU A 239 -22.47 15.33 -14.82
C LEU A 239 -21.09 15.64 -15.39
N ALA A 240 -20.30 14.63 -15.73
CA ALA A 240 -18.99 14.82 -16.35
C ALA A 240 -19.11 15.53 -17.71
N ALA A 241 -20.09 15.15 -18.53
CA ALA A 241 -20.40 15.87 -19.76
C ALA A 241 -20.76 17.34 -19.47
N TRP A 242 -21.61 17.59 -18.47
CA TRP A 242 -22.01 18.96 -18.11
C TRP A 242 -20.82 19.81 -17.63
N LEU A 243 -19.96 19.24 -16.79
CA LEU A 243 -18.73 19.88 -16.32
C LEU A 243 -17.81 20.23 -17.50
N TYR A 244 -17.62 19.29 -18.43
CA TYR A 244 -16.81 19.54 -19.62
C TYR A 244 -17.41 20.66 -20.49
N LYS A 245 -18.73 20.67 -20.72
CA LYS A 245 -19.41 21.74 -21.47
C LYS A 245 -19.20 23.12 -20.84
N HIS A 246 -19.22 23.20 -19.51
CA HIS A 246 -19.14 24.47 -18.76
C HIS A 246 -17.76 24.76 -18.15
N ARG A 247 -16.72 24.00 -18.54
CA ARG A 247 -15.38 24.06 -17.95
C ARG A 247 -14.76 25.45 -17.90
N THR A 248 -15.00 26.28 -18.93
CA THR A 248 -14.47 27.65 -19.00
C THR A 248 -15.12 28.56 -17.95
N THR A 249 -16.44 28.48 -17.79
CA THR A 249 -17.17 29.28 -16.78
C THR A 249 -16.82 28.84 -15.37
N LEU A 250 -16.68 27.53 -15.18
CA LEU A 250 -16.32 26.91 -13.90
C LEU A 250 -14.81 26.99 -13.59
N LYS A 251 -14.00 27.54 -14.50
CA LYS A 251 -12.52 27.61 -14.40
C LYS A 251 -11.86 26.27 -14.04
N LEU A 252 -12.35 25.18 -14.63
CA LEU A 252 -11.77 23.86 -14.43
C LEU A 252 -10.44 23.73 -15.19
N GLU A 253 -9.41 23.21 -14.53
CA GLU A 253 -8.10 22.89 -15.15
C GLU A 253 -8.17 21.58 -15.95
N VAL A 254 -9.08 21.53 -16.93
CA VAL A 254 -9.32 20.39 -17.82
C VAL A 254 -9.49 20.88 -19.25
N GLU A 255 -8.73 20.31 -20.18
CA GLU A 255 -8.77 20.64 -21.60
C GLU A 255 -9.60 19.60 -22.38
N THR A 256 -9.62 18.35 -21.92
CA THR A 256 -10.24 17.22 -22.64
C THR A 256 -11.31 16.49 -21.81
N LEU A 257 -12.23 15.79 -22.50
CA LEU A 257 -13.19 14.89 -21.85
C LEU A 257 -12.50 13.78 -21.04
N ALA A 258 -11.36 13.29 -21.54
CA ALA A 258 -10.60 12.24 -20.88
C ALA A 258 -10.04 12.69 -19.51
N GLU A 259 -9.63 13.95 -19.39
CA GLU A 259 -9.18 14.53 -18.12
C GLU A 259 -10.33 14.67 -17.13
N VAL A 260 -11.50 15.12 -17.59
CA VAL A 260 -12.71 15.15 -16.75
C VAL A 260 -13.07 13.75 -16.26
N ALA A 261 -13.07 12.76 -17.16
CA ALA A 261 -13.35 11.38 -16.80
C ALA A 261 -12.36 10.84 -15.75
N LYS A 262 -11.06 11.10 -15.93
CA LYS A 262 -10.01 10.72 -15.00
C LYS A 262 -10.19 11.38 -13.63
N SER A 263 -10.52 12.68 -13.59
CA SER A 263 -10.77 13.40 -12.32
C SER A 263 -11.94 12.83 -11.53
N ARG A 264 -12.93 12.27 -12.22
CA ARG A 264 -14.12 11.67 -11.60
C ARG A 264 -14.02 10.16 -11.37
N GLY A 265 -12.98 9.50 -11.88
CA GLY A 265 -12.82 8.05 -11.80
C GLY A 265 -13.87 7.28 -12.59
N ILE A 266 -14.27 7.79 -13.77
CA ILE A 266 -15.20 7.15 -14.71
C ILE A 266 -14.48 6.78 -16.02
N SER A 267 -15.08 5.90 -16.83
CA SER A 267 -14.51 5.46 -18.10
C SER A 267 -14.44 6.61 -19.14
N PRO A 268 -13.24 7.00 -19.62
CA PRO A 268 -13.10 8.03 -20.66
C PRO A 268 -13.81 7.67 -21.96
N LYS A 269 -13.68 6.40 -22.39
CA LYS A 269 -14.27 5.89 -23.62
C LYS A 269 -15.80 5.93 -23.57
N TYR A 270 -16.38 5.55 -22.43
CA TYR A 270 -17.83 5.58 -22.29
C TYR A 270 -18.36 7.02 -22.18
N LEU A 271 -17.63 7.90 -21.49
CA LEU A 271 -17.96 9.33 -21.45
C LEU A 271 -18.01 9.94 -22.85
N GLU A 272 -17.05 9.61 -23.72
CA GLU A 272 -17.04 10.06 -25.11
C GLU A 272 -18.30 9.61 -25.87
N THR A 273 -18.68 8.33 -25.73
CA THR A 273 -19.91 7.80 -26.34
C THR A 273 -21.18 8.52 -25.84
N VAL A 274 -21.27 8.80 -24.53
CA VAL A 274 -22.38 9.57 -23.95
C VAL A 274 -22.35 11.02 -24.43
N TRP A 275 -21.17 11.63 -24.50
CA TRP A 275 -20.99 13.00 -24.99
C TRP A 275 -21.46 13.15 -26.44
N ASP A 276 -21.06 12.23 -27.32
CA ASP A 276 -21.46 12.19 -28.72
C ASP A 276 -22.98 12.05 -28.84
N LEU A 277 -23.59 11.15 -28.07
CA LEU A 277 -25.05 11.01 -28.04
C LEU A 277 -25.75 12.32 -27.61
N LEU A 278 -25.17 13.09 -26.67
CA LEU A 278 -25.75 14.34 -26.20
C LEU A 278 -25.55 15.52 -27.16
N HIS A 279 -24.51 15.50 -28.00
CA HIS A 279 -24.09 16.66 -28.80
C HIS A 279 -24.22 16.49 -30.31
N ASP A 280 -24.18 15.26 -30.84
CA ASP A 280 -24.39 15.09 -32.26
C ASP A 280 -25.85 15.39 -32.63
N GLY A 281 -26.09 15.87 -33.85
CA GLY A 281 -27.45 16.13 -34.33
C GLY A 281 -28.17 14.88 -34.82
N GLN A 282 -27.61 13.68 -34.61
CA GLN A 282 -28.13 12.44 -35.20
C GLN A 282 -29.24 11.86 -34.33
N ASN A 283 -30.20 11.15 -34.95
CA ASN A 283 -31.29 10.46 -34.28
C ASN A 283 -32.07 11.32 -33.27
N ASP A 284 -32.30 12.61 -33.58
CA ASP A 284 -33.00 13.57 -32.72
C ASP A 284 -34.53 13.34 -32.71
N ILE A 285 -34.93 12.12 -32.32
CA ILE A 285 -36.31 11.67 -32.21
C ILE A 285 -36.40 10.64 -31.08
N GLY A 286 -37.59 10.47 -30.48
CA GLY A 286 -37.83 9.44 -29.47
C GLY A 286 -36.99 9.66 -28.19
N PRO A 287 -36.39 8.60 -27.60
CA PRO A 287 -35.71 8.71 -26.31
C PRO A 287 -34.44 9.59 -26.37
N ILE A 288 -33.73 9.64 -27.51
CA ILE A 288 -32.53 10.48 -27.64
C ILE A 288 -32.90 11.97 -27.58
N ALA A 289 -33.95 12.39 -28.29
CA ALA A 289 -34.42 13.78 -28.25
C ALA A 289 -34.86 14.19 -26.85
N GLU A 290 -35.59 13.32 -26.14
CA GLU A 290 -36.03 13.60 -24.77
C GLU A 290 -34.85 13.66 -23.80
N LEU A 291 -33.85 12.77 -23.93
CA LEU A 291 -32.62 12.83 -23.16
C LEU A 291 -31.88 14.15 -23.36
N ARG A 292 -31.68 14.57 -24.62
CA ARG A 292 -31.01 15.83 -24.96
C ARG A 292 -31.76 17.01 -24.39
N LYS A 293 -33.09 17.04 -24.52
CA LYS A 293 -33.95 18.08 -23.96
C LYS A 293 -33.78 18.20 -22.46
N GLN A 294 -33.84 17.09 -21.71
CA GLN A 294 -33.66 17.11 -20.25
C GLN A 294 -32.25 17.57 -19.87
N TRP A 295 -31.22 17.08 -20.56
CA TRP A 295 -29.83 17.45 -20.28
C TRP A 295 -29.50 18.91 -20.64
N GLN A 296 -30.09 19.44 -21.72
CA GLN A 296 -29.95 20.85 -22.11
C GLN A 296 -30.70 21.79 -21.16
N ALA A 297 -31.75 21.30 -20.48
CA ALA A 297 -32.49 22.04 -19.47
C ALA A 297 -31.79 22.10 -18.10
N LEU A 298 -30.62 21.45 -17.95
CA LEU A 298 -29.82 21.55 -16.73
C LEU A 298 -29.41 23.02 -16.45
N PRO A 299 -29.32 23.42 -15.17
CA PRO A 299 -28.86 24.75 -14.80
C PRO A 299 -27.55 25.13 -15.48
N VAL A 300 -27.48 26.34 -16.04
CA VAL A 300 -26.26 26.91 -16.61
C VAL A 300 -25.49 27.62 -15.50
N PRO A 301 -24.22 27.28 -15.25
CA PRO A 301 -23.45 27.94 -14.20
C PRO A 301 -23.13 29.38 -14.61
N THR A 302 -23.11 30.27 -13.63
CA THR A 302 -22.78 31.70 -13.82
C THR A 302 -21.32 31.99 -13.50
N ASP A 303 -20.72 31.20 -12.61
CA ASP A 303 -19.36 31.35 -12.10
C ASP A 303 -18.81 30.01 -11.56
N ASP A 304 -17.57 30.03 -11.03
CA ASP A 304 -16.88 28.88 -10.45
C ASP A 304 -17.45 28.42 -9.09
N SER A 305 -18.36 29.18 -8.49
CA SER A 305 -19.07 28.83 -7.25
C SER A 305 -20.46 28.22 -7.48
N SER A 306 -20.89 28.15 -8.74
CA SER A 306 -22.21 27.66 -9.11
C SER A 306 -22.43 26.21 -8.66
N PRO A 307 -23.61 25.88 -8.09
CA PRO A 307 -23.86 24.54 -7.58
C PRO A 307 -23.89 23.52 -8.72
N LEU A 308 -23.38 22.32 -8.43
CA LEU A 308 -23.46 21.20 -9.37
C LEU A 308 -24.90 20.66 -9.43
N PRO A 309 -25.45 20.36 -10.63
CA PRO A 309 -26.82 19.89 -10.80
C PRO A 309 -26.98 18.39 -10.46
N LEU A 310 -26.59 18.00 -9.24
CA LEU A 310 -26.49 16.60 -8.82
C LEU A 310 -27.85 15.88 -8.76
N ILE A 311 -28.92 16.62 -8.43
CA ILE A 311 -30.27 16.05 -8.32
C ILE A 311 -30.81 15.81 -9.72
N GLU A 312 -30.67 16.79 -10.59
CA GLU A 312 -31.19 16.78 -11.95
C GLU A 312 -30.52 15.70 -12.79
N VAL A 313 -29.18 15.58 -12.76
CA VAL A 313 -28.46 14.51 -13.47
C VAL A 313 -28.82 13.11 -12.95
N ARG A 314 -29.12 12.98 -11.65
CA ARG A 314 -29.59 11.72 -11.06
C ARG A 314 -30.99 11.37 -11.56
N ASP A 315 -31.89 12.35 -11.64
CA ASP A 315 -33.25 12.14 -12.12
C ASP A 315 -33.26 11.73 -13.60
N ILE A 316 -32.39 12.35 -14.42
CA ILE A 316 -32.16 11.91 -15.82
C ILE A 316 -31.62 10.48 -15.85
N GLY A 317 -30.65 10.14 -15.00
CA GLY A 317 -30.12 8.77 -14.89
C GLY A 317 -31.21 7.73 -14.58
N GLN A 318 -32.08 8.02 -13.61
CA GLN A 318 -33.24 7.17 -13.27
C GLN A 318 -34.24 7.05 -14.42
N TRP A 319 -34.45 8.13 -15.17
CA TRP A 319 -35.28 8.08 -16.37
C TRP A 319 -34.68 7.16 -17.45
N ILE A 320 -33.36 7.22 -17.69
CA ILE A 320 -32.66 6.30 -18.61
C ILE A 320 -32.91 4.85 -18.18
N GLU A 321 -32.72 4.53 -16.89
CA GLU A 321 -32.95 3.18 -16.36
C GLU A 321 -34.39 2.69 -16.57
N LYS A 322 -35.37 3.59 -16.37
CA LYS A 322 -36.80 3.29 -16.60
C LYS A 322 -37.08 3.01 -18.07
N GLU A 323 -36.59 3.86 -18.97
CA GLU A 323 -36.75 3.67 -20.41
C GLU A 323 -36.08 2.39 -20.90
N ARG A 324 -34.91 2.03 -20.35
CA ARG A 324 -34.25 0.77 -20.68
C ARG A 324 -34.99 -0.44 -20.13
N THR A 325 -35.48 -0.38 -18.90
CA THR A 325 -36.28 -1.46 -18.30
C THR A 325 -37.54 -1.76 -19.11
N ALA A 326 -38.22 -0.74 -19.63
CA ALA A 326 -39.41 -0.91 -20.47
C ALA A 326 -39.14 -1.62 -21.81
N ARG A 327 -37.88 -1.63 -22.27
CA ARG A 327 -37.45 -2.17 -23.56
C ARG A 327 -36.59 -3.43 -23.43
N GLN A 328 -36.48 -3.99 -22.25
CA GLN A 328 -35.66 -5.19 -22.02
C GLN A 328 -36.27 -6.42 -22.70
N PHE A 329 -35.43 -7.23 -23.35
CA PHE A 329 -35.84 -8.53 -23.88
C PHE A 329 -36.15 -9.52 -22.75
N SER A 330 -37.25 -10.26 -22.89
CA SER A 330 -37.59 -11.37 -22.01
C SER A 330 -37.56 -12.69 -22.77
N PHE A 331 -36.66 -13.57 -22.36
CA PHE A 331 -36.52 -14.90 -22.96
C PHE A 331 -37.22 -15.96 -22.10
N PRO A 332 -38.18 -16.73 -22.67
CA PRO A 332 -38.84 -17.81 -21.94
C PRO A 332 -37.85 -18.92 -21.63
N LEU A 333 -38.23 -19.82 -20.71
CA LEU A 333 -37.53 -21.08 -20.59
C LEU A 333 -38.00 -22.01 -21.71
N VAL A 334 -37.07 -22.66 -22.40
CA VAL A 334 -37.41 -23.62 -23.45
C VAL A 334 -37.65 -24.98 -22.83
N MET A 335 -38.82 -25.55 -23.11
CA MET A 335 -39.19 -26.92 -22.75
C MET A 335 -38.85 -27.83 -23.93
N ILE A 336 -37.94 -28.79 -23.72
CA ILE A 336 -37.63 -29.83 -24.73
C ILE A 336 -37.81 -31.19 -24.05
N PRO A 337 -39.02 -31.79 -24.05
CA PRO A 337 -39.23 -33.09 -23.41
C PRO A 337 -38.21 -34.15 -23.90
N PRO A 338 -37.62 -34.95 -22.99
CA PRO A 338 -37.89 -35.06 -21.55
C PRO A 338 -37.11 -34.08 -20.65
N LEU A 339 -36.34 -33.15 -21.22
CA LEU A 339 -35.47 -32.24 -20.47
C LEU A 339 -36.27 -31.14 -19.75
N ASN A 340 -35.92 -30.92 -18.48
CA ASN A 340 -36.46 -29.82 -17.68
C ASN A 340 -35.86 -28.48 -18.16
N PRO A 341 -36.65 -27.39 -18.19
CA PRO A 341 -36.20 -26.04 -18.57
C PRO A 341 -35.11 -25.46 -17.66
N SER A 342 -35.00 -25.98 -16.43
CA SER A 342 -33.98 -25.61 -15.44
C SER A 342 -32.68 -26.41 -15.60
N THR A 343 -32.58 -27.27 -16.62
CA THR A 343 -31.33 -27.96 -16.95
C THR A 343 -30.25 -26.96 -17.36
N GLN A 344 -29.00 -27.34 -17.12
CA GLN A 344 -27.86 -26.48 -17.39
C GLN A 344 -27.82 -25.93 -18.84
N PRO A 345 -28.06 -26.73 -19.90
CA PRO A 345 -28.05 -26.22 -21.27
C PRO A 345 -29.14 -25.18 -21.54
N GLY A 346 -30.35 -25.36 -21.00
CA GLY A 346 -31.45 -24.39 -21.15
C GLY A 346 -31.17 -23.06 -20.46
N ILE A 347 -30.54 -23.10 -19.28
CA ILE A 347 -30.09 -21.89 -18.58
C ILE A 347 -28.97 -21.18 -19.35
N LEU A 348 -28.01 -21.93 -19.91
CA LEU A 348 -26.91 -21.35 -20.69
C LEU A 348 -27.39 -20.69 -21.98
N TRP A 349 -28.27 -21.36 -22.72
CA TRP A 349 -28.91 -20.79 -23.90
C TRP A 349 -29.63 -19.48 -23.57
N LYS A 350 -30.44 -19.46 -22.50
CA LYS A 350 -31.15 -18.25 -22.07
C LYS A 350 -30.19 -17.14 -21.67
N ASN A 351 -29.10 -17.48 -20.98
CA ASN A 351 -28.08 -16.53 -20.59
C ASN A 351 -27.40 -15.91 -21.82
N ARG A 352 -26.98 -16.72 -22.79
CA ARG A 352 -26.39 -16.24 -24.04
C ARG A 352 -27.33 -15.24 -24.75
N LEU A 353 -28.62 -15.53 -24.82
CA LEU A 353 -29.58 -14.59 -25.43
C LEU A 353 -29.69 -13.26 -24.67
N ILE A 354 -29.72 -13.29 -23.34
CA ILE A 354 -29.71 -12.06 -22.53
C ILE A 354 -28.44 -11.24 -22.81
N ALA A 355 -27.27 -11.90 -22.87
CA ALA A 355 -26.01 -11.25 -23.18
C ALA A 355 -25.99 -10.60 -24.55
N GLU A 356 -26.44 -11.31 -25.58
CA GLU A 356 -26.49 -10.86 -26.97
C GLU A 356 -27.47 -9.69 -27.20
N HIS A 357 -28.48 -9.55 -26.32
CA HIS A 357 -29.54 -8.54 -26.45
C HIS A 357 -29.49 -7.44 -25.38
N ARG A 358 -28.49 -7.42 -24.50
CA ARG A 358 -28.35 -6.42 -23.41
C ARG A 358 -28.24 -4.97 -23.89
N ARG A 359 -27.81 -4.78 -25.13
CA ARG A 359 -27.66 -3.50 -25.84
C ARG A 359 -28.74 -3.28 -26.91
N LYS A 360 -29.77 -4.13 -26.93
CA LYS A 360 -30.88 -4.06 -27.87
C LYS A 360 -32.17 -3.74 -27.11
N GLY A 361 -33.05 -2.98 -27.75
CA GLY A 361 -34.39 -2.69 -27.23
C GLY A 361 -35.47 -3.49 -27.94
N VAL A 362 -36.47 -3.96 -27.19
CA VAL A 362 -37.74 -4.42 -27.77
C VAL A 362 -38.47 -3.20 -28.33
N LEU A 363 -38.94 -3.31 -29.57
CA LEU A 363 -39.67 -2.26 -30.28
C LEU A 363 -41.15 -2.65 -30.38
N THR A 364 -42.03 -1.66 -30.24
CA THR A 364 -43.46 -1.81 -30.56
C THR A 364 -43.67 -1.91 -32.07
N ALA A 365 -44.84 -2.43 -32.48
CA ALA A 365 -45.19 -2.51 -33.89
C ALA A 365 -45.21 -1.16 -34.62
N LYS A 366 -45.41 -0.05 -33.88
CA LYS A 366 -45.35 1.30 -34.43
C LYS A 366 -43.89 1.73 -34.63
N GLU A 367 -43.06 1.56 -33.61
CA GLU A 367 -41.63 1.89 -33.67
C GLU A 367 -40.90 1.08 -34.74
N GLN A 368 -41.28 -0.18 -34.95
CA GLN A 368 -40.68 -1.02 -36.00
C GLN A 368 -40.93 -0.49 -37.43
N LYS A 369 -42.04 0.22 -37.65
CA LYS A 369 -42.44 0.75 -38.98
C LYS A 369 -41.78 2.08 -39.31
N ASP A 370 -41.36 2.83 -38.29
CA ASP A 370 -40.69 4.11 -38.43
C ASP A 370 -39.18 3.91 -38.37
N ALA A 371 -38.51 4.03 -39.51
CA ALA A 371 -37.08 3.73 -39.63
C ALA A 371 -36.21 4.65 -38.76
N ASP A 372 -36.56 5.93 -38.66
CA ASP A 372 -35.78 6.92 -37.90
C ASP A 372 -35.96 6.73 -36.40
N LEU A 373 -37.21 6.50 -35.96
CA LEU A 373 -37.51 6.19 -34.57
C LEU A 373 -36.87 4.87 -34.13
N LYS A 374 -36.93 3.84 -34.99
CA LYS A 374 -36.24 2.57 -34.76
C LYS A 374 -34.74 2.79 -34.56
N ALA A 375 -34.08 3.48 -35.50
CA ALA A 375 -32.64 3.74 -35.42
C ALA A 375 -32.26 4.52 -34.16
N SER A 376 -33.10 5.48 -33.75
CA SER A 376 -32.91 6.22 -32.50
C SER A 376 -32.99 5.32 -31.27
N ILE A 377 -34.00 4.44 -31.18
CA ILE A 377 -34.15 3.53 -30.05
C ILE A 377 -33.02 2.50 -30.01
N GLU A 378 -32.64 1.93 -31.16
CA GLU A 378 -31.52 0.99 -31.25
C GLU A 378 -30.22 1.64 -30.77
N ARG A 379 -29.93 2.87 -31.21
CA ARG A 379 -28.77 3.64 -30.76
C ARG A 379 -28.83 3.95 -29.27
N PHE A 380 -29.98 4.38 -28.75
CA PHE A 380 -30.17 4.63 -27.32
C PHE A 380 -29.89 3.38 -26.49
N CYS A 381 -30.39 2.22 -26.92
CA CYS A 381 -30.20 0.96 -26.22
C CYS A 381 -28.75 0.44 -26.30
N ASP A 382 -28.04 0.77 -27.37
CA ASP A 382 -26.62 0.43 -27.53
C ASP A 382 -25.73 1.25 -26.59
N VAL A 383 -25.98 2.56 -26.50
CA VAL A 383 -25.27 3.44 -25.56
C VAL A 383 -25.58 3.11 -24.11
N PHE A 384 -26.84 2.85 -23.76
CA PHE A 384 -27.25 2.56 -22.39
C PHE A 384 -27.62 1.07 -22.27
N PRO A 385 -26.75 0.17 -21.78
CA PRO A 385 -27.10 -1.24 -21.63
C PRO A 385 -28.18 -1.47 -20.56
N ASP A 386 -28.86 -2.63 -20.60
CA ASP A 386 -29.84 -3.02 -19.56
C ASP A 386 -29.23 -2.95 -18.14
N ARG A 387 -28.00 -3.44 -17.99
CA ARG A 387 -27.12 -3.30 -16.81
C ARG A 387 -25.65 -3.49 -17.20
N PHE A 388 -24.75 -2.83 -16.48
CA PHE A 388 -23.30 -3.05 -16.58
C PHE A 388 -22.84 -4.30 -15.81
N LEU A 389 -23.36 -4.51 -14.60
CA LEU A 389 -22.99 -5.62 -13.72
C LEU A 389 -24.23 -6.28 -13.11
N LEU A 390 -24.24 -7.61 -13.05
CA LEU A 390 -25.15 -8.41 -12.24
C LEU A 390 -24.33 -9.14 -11.16
N SER A 391 -24.25 -8.57 -9.96
CA SER A 391 -23.47 -9.16 -8.85
C SER A 391 -24.19 -10.30 -8.13
N GLU A 392 -25.52 -10.28 -8.12
CA GLU A 392 -26.36 -11.27 -7.46
C GLU A 392 -27.56 -11.64 -8.34
N ARG A 393 -27.98 -12.91 -8.27
CA ARG A 393 -29.17 -13.36 -8.99
C ARG A 393 -29.95 -14.45 -8.26
N GLY A 394 -31.26 -14.31 -8.28
CA GLY A 394 -32.20 -15.34 -7.84
C GLY A 394 -32.28 -16.55 -8.74
N ARG A 395 -33.11 -17.52 -8.35
CA ARG A 395 -33.38 -18.70 -9.17
C ARG A 395 -34.02 -18.26 -10.49
N MET A 396 -33.39 -18.55 -11.61
CA MET A 396 -33.86 -18.05 -12.91
C MET A 396 -34.83 -18.97 -13.66
N ASN A 397 -35.32 -20.00 -12.96
CA ASN A 397 -36.60 -20.62 -13.26
C ASN A 397 -37.80 -19.74 -12.84
N LEU A 398 -37.57 -18.61 -12.16
CA LEU A 398 -38.61 -17.63 -11.81
C LEU A 398 -38.67 -16.47 -12.81
N PRO A 399 -39.87 -15.88 -13.04
CA PRO A 399 -40.04 -14.62 -13.74
C PRO A 399 -39.14 -13.51 -13.19
N PHE A 400 -38.72 -12.55 -14.03
CA PHE A 400 -37.76 -11.51 -13.65
C PHE A 400 -38.19 -10.72 -12.40
N ASN A 401 -39.48 -10.40 -12.30
CA ASN A 401 -40.08 -9.72 -11.14
C ASN A 401 -40.21 -10.59 -9.87
N LYS A 402 -39.87 -11.89 -9.93
CA LYS A 402 -39.96 -12.85 -8.82
C LYS A 402 -38.62 -13.50 -8.48
N GLN A 403 -37.50 -13.02 -9.03
CA GLN A 403 -36.18 -13.56 -8.70
C GLN A 403 -35.75 -13.08 -7.30
N ASN A 404 -35.52 -14.01 -6.37
CA ASN A 404 -35.00 -13.72 -5.03
C ASN A 404 -33.60 -13.07 -5.10
N LYS A 405 -33.28 -12.10 -4.23
CA LYS A 405 -31.92 -11.54 -4.11
C LYS A 405 -31.04 -12.39 -3.16
N GLY A 406 -29.74 -12.12 -3.07
CA GLY A 406 -28.85 -12.74 -2.05
C GLY A 406 -28.10 -14.00 -2.47
N ARG A 407 -28.22 -14.47 -3.71
CA ARG A 407 -27.34 -15.52 -4.26
C ARG A 407 -26.33 -14.87 -5.18
N PHE A 408 -25.10 -14.72 -4.69
CA PHE A 408 -23.96 -14.28 -5.51
C PHE A 408 -23.76 -15.25 -6.68
N LEU A 409 -23.36 -14.73 -7.84
CA LEU A 409 -23.01 -15.57 -8.97
C LEU A 409 -21.76 -16.39 -8.59
N SER A 410 -21.93 -17.68 -8.29
CA SER A 410 -20.81 -18.63 -8.22
C SER A 410 -20.42 -19.02 -9.64
N ALA A 411 -19.14 -19.28 -9.91
CA ALA A 411 -18.63 -19.58 -11.26
C ALA A 411 -18.92 -20.98 -11.79
N GLY A 412 -20.09 -21.52 -11.43
CA GLY A 412 -20.81 -22.30 -12.41
C GLY A 412 -21.05 -21.44 -13.66
N PHE A 413 -21.15 -22.11 -14.81
CA PHE A 413 -21.57 -21.64 -16.13
C PHE A 413 -22.69 -20.56 -16.20
N HIS A 414 -23.38 -20.26 -15.09
CA HIS A 414 -24.20 -19.07 -14.87
C HIS A 414 -23.47 -17.71 -15.09
N LEU A 415 -22.13 -17.70 -15.21
CA LEU A 415 -21.31 -16.51 -15.52
C LEU A 415 -21.50 -15.92 -16.91
N GLN A 416 -22.06 -16.66 -17.88
CA GLN A 416 -22.18 -16.17 -19.27
C GLN A 416 -23.00 -14.89 -19.41
N VAL A 417 -23.69 -14.46 -18.35
CA VAL A 417 -24.44 -13.20 -18.26
C VAL A 417 -23.95 -12.20 -17.21
N GLY A 418 -23.03 -12.60 -16.34
CA GLY A 418 -22.78 -11.86 -15.10
C GLY A 418 -21.87 -10.65 -15.27
N TYR A 419 -21.00 -10.71 -16.26
CA TYR A 419 -19.80 -9.91 -16.30
C TYR A 419 -19.45 -9.53 -17.73
N TYR A 420 -19.90 -8.36 -18.15
CA TYR A 420 -19.70 -7.90 -19.51
C TYR A 420 -18.69 -6.79 -19.53
N ARG A 421 -17.50 -7.09 -20.07
CA ARG A 421 -16.60 -6.02 -20.46
C ARG A 421 -17.32 -5.27 -21.58
N ASP A 422 -17.07 -3.98 -21.74
CA ASP A 422 -17.77 -3.12 -22.71
C ASP A 422 -17.72 -3.61 -24.17
N ASP A 423 -17.07 -4.73 -24.45
CA ASP A 423 -16.75 -5.28 -25.75
C ASP A 423 -16.95 -6.81 -25.92
N ALA A 424 -17.10 -7.66 -24.89
CA ALA A 424 -17.40 -9.09 -25.06
C ALA A 424 -17.79 -9.80 -23.73
N PRO A 425 -18.46 -10.97 -23.74
CA PRO A 425 -18.50 -11.85 -22.57
C PRO A 425 -17.09 -12.35 -22.23
N LEU A 426 -16.80 -12.54 -20.94
CA LEU A 426 -15.50 -13.04 -20.44
C LEU A 426 -15.18 -14.51 -20.77
N CYS A 427 -15.97 -15.13 -21.64
CA CYS A 427 -15.73 -16.49 -22.11
C CYS A 427 -15.34 -16.45 -23.59
N ASP A 428 -14.03 -16.52 -23.81
CA ASP A 428 -13.42 -17.19 -24.97
C ASP A 428 -12.58 -18.37 -24.44
#